data_AF-A0A2S9FJL6-F1
#
_entry.id   AF-A0A2S9FJL6-F1
#
_cell.length_a   1.000
_cell.length_b   1.000
_cell.length_c   1.000
_cell.angle_alpha   90.00
_cell.angle_beta   90.00
_cell.angle_gamma   90.00
#
_symmetry.space_group_name_H-M   'P 1'
#
loop_
_entity.id
_entity.type
_entity.pdbx_description
1 polymer ?
#
loop_
_entity_poly.entity_id
_entity_poly.type
_entity_poly.pdbx_seq_one_letter_code
_entity_poly.pdbx_strand_id
1 'polypeptide(L)'
;PVVAPTEEEARAEVQRLVSTDSYIEKQLVGISSNTEIDFKQFDWDEPLPADLTTNGERGSLEHFMRGDGSPGPKTLRQLAIDWATTGIEFVGTPETVARQMGEAMEEIGGDGFLIMKPGWDLNRNYIASITDSLVPELQRLGLTRTEYTGSTLRETLREF
;
A
#
# COMPACT_ATOMS: atom_id res chain seq x y z
N PRO A 1 1.81 3.59 -4.75
CA PRO A 1 3.09 3.93 -5.42
C PRO A 1 3.91 4.94 -4.61
N VAL A 2 5.23 4.76 -4.56
CA VAL A 2 6.20 5.71 -4.02
C VAL A 2 7.25 5.96 -5.10
N VAL A 3 7.36 7.20 -5.55
CA VAL A 3 8.28 7.59 -6.63
C VAL A 3 9.29 8.60 -6.12
N ALA A 4 10.53 8.48 -6.59
CA ALA A 4 11.62 9.42 -6.32
C ALA A 4 12.58 9.47 -7.51
N PRO A 5 13.49 10.47 -7.60
CA PRO A 5 14.48 10.54 -8.68
C PRO A 5 15.37 9.29 -8.82
N THR A 6 15.56 8.56 -7.72
CA THR A 6 16.31 7.29 -7.71
C THR A 6 15.56 6.17 -6.98
N GLU A 7 15.86 4.92 -7.35
CA GLU A 7 15.36 3.72 -6.65
C GLU A 7 15.72 3.70 -5.16
N GLU A 8 16.94 4.13 -4.83
CA GLU A 8 17.42 4.18 -3.44
C GLU A 8 16.61 5.18 -2.61
N GLU A 9 16.35 6.38 -3.14
CA GLU A 9 15.55 7.39 -2.44
C GLU A 9 14.10 6.93 -2.24
N ALA A 10 13.50 6.28 -3.24
CA ALA A 10 12.14 5.75 -3.14
C ALA A 10 12.03 4.68 -2.05
N ARG A 11 12.99 3.75 -1.99
CA ARG A 11 13.04 2.71 -0.96
C ARG A 11 13.34 3.29 0.42
N ALA A 12 14.24 4.26 0.52
CA ALA A 12 14.54 4.94 1.77
C ALA A 12 13.32 5.69 2.31
N GLU A 13 12.48 6.26 1.46
CA GLU A 13 11.22 6.90 1.86
C GLU A 13 10.23 5.87 2.45
N VAL A 14 10.05 4.72 1.79
CA VAL A 14 9.22 3.64 2.33
C VAL A 14 9.76 3.20 3.69
N GLN A 15 11.07 2.96 3.79
CA GLN A 15 11.70 2.53 5.04
C GLN A 15 11.49 3.55 6.17
N ARG A 16 11.64 4.85 5.89
CA ARG A 16 11.37 5.91 6.87
C ARG A 16 9.93 5.87 7.37
N LEU A 17 8.96 5.68 6.47
CA LEU A 17 7.56 5.63 6.84
C LEU A 17 7.23 4.42 7.72
N VAL A 18 7.61 3.21 7.30
CA VAL A 18 7.26 1.96 8.00
C VAL A 18 7.97 1.79 9.34
N SER A 19 9.09 2.50 9.55
CA SER A 19 9.87 2.44 10.80
C SER A 19 9.29 3.30 11.93
N THR A 20 8.22 4.06 11.70
CA THR A 20 7.63 4.94 12.73
C THR A 20 6.57 4.21 13.55
N ASP A 21 6.55 4.45 14.86
CA ASP A 21 5.52 3.91 15.75
C ASP A 21 4.11 4.34 15.33
N SER A 22 3.96 5.56 14.83
CA SER A 22 2.66 6.07 14.36
C SER A 22 2.16 5.35 13.10
N TYR A 23 3.06 4.87 12.24
CA TYR A 23 2.70 4.02 11.12
C TYR A 23 2.19 2.68 11.62
N ILE A 24 2.94 2.04 12.52
CA ILE A 24 2.60 0.73 13.10
C ILE A 24 1.25 0.82 13.83
N GLU A 25 1.05 1.85 14.65
CA GLU A 25 -0.21 2.09 15.35
C GLU A 25 -1.40 2.15 14.38
N LYS A 26 -1.26 2.87 13.27
CA LYS A 26 -2.32 2.96 12.25
C LYS A 26 -2.63 1.60 11.62
N GLN A 27 -1.62 0.78 11.34
CA GLN A 27 -1.86 -0.57 10.81
C GLN A 27 -2.59 -1.45 11.81
N LEU A 28 -2.18 -1.37 13.09
CA LEU A 28 -2.83 -2.08 14.18
C LEU A 28 -4.29 -1.65 14.39
N VAL A 29 -4.59 -0.36 14.28
CA VAL A 29 -5.97 0.15 14.30
C VAL A 29 -6.79 -0.40 13.12
N GLY A 30 -6.18 -0.52 11.94
CA GLY A 30 -6.83 -1.11 10.77
C GLY A 30 -7.28 -2.55 11.00
N ILE A 31 -6.36 -3.43 11.43
CA ILE A 31 -6.70 -4.84 11.72
C ILE A 31 -7.57 -4.98 12.98
N SER A 32 -7.41 -4.11 13.97
CA SER A 32 -8.27 -4.05 15.16
C SER A 32 -9.73 -3.82 14.79
N SER A 33 -9.99 -2.93 13.82
CA SER A 33 -11.34 -2.62 13.36
C SER A 33 -12.06 -3.83 12.74
N ASN A 34 -11.31 -4.76 12.15
CA ASN A 34 -11.85 -5.99 11.55
C ASN A 34 -11.96 -7.12 12.58
N THR A 35 -10.95 -7.28 13.43
CA THR A 35 -10.84 -8.43 14.35
C THR A 35 -11.48 -8.19 15.71
N GLU A 36 -11.85 -6.95 16.02
CA GLU A 36 -12.33 -6.49 17.34
C GLU A 36 -11.31 -6.68 18.48
N ILE A 37 -10.04 -6.92 18.14
CA ILE A 37 -8.95 -7.08 19.11
C ILE A 37 -8.27 -5.73 19.33
N ASP A 38 -8.23 -5.24 20.57
CA ASP A 38 -7.40 -4.09 20.93
C ASP A 38 -5.93 -4.52 21.01
N PHE A 39 -5.14 -4.17 19.99
CA PHE A 39 -3.72 -4.54 19.93
C PHE A 39 -2.83 -3.72 20.86
N LYS A 40 -3.33 -2.63 21.46
CA LYS A 40 -2.57 -1.80 22.42
C LYS A 40 -2.27 -2.53 23.72
N GLN A 41 -3.02 -3.58 24.04
CA GLN A 41 -2.81 -4.37 25.26
C GLN A 41 -1.60 -5.31 25.18
N PHE A 42 -1.03 -5.53 23.99
CA PHE A 42 0.13 -6.40 23.77
C PHE A 42 1.41 -5.57 23.64
N ASP A 43 2.54 -6.19 23.99
CA ASP A 43 3.86 -5.64 23.69
C ASP A 43 4.15 -5.77 22.19
N TRP A 44 4.55 -4.68 21.54
CA TRP A 44 4.74 -4.63 20.10
C TRP A 44 6.01 -5.35 19.65
N ASP A 45 6.97 -5.49 20.55
CA ASP A 45 8.26 -6.12 20.27
C ASP A 45 8.28 -7.60 20.71
N GLU A 46 7.12 -8.14 21.12
CA GLU A 46 6.92 -9.54 21.45
C GLU A 46 5.91 -10.21 20.50
N PRO A 47 5.97 -11.55 20.37
CA PRO A 47 4.96 -12.30 19.61
C PRO A 47 3.59 -12.28 20.27
N LEU A 48 2.54 -12.27 19.45
CA LEU A 48 1.17 -12.48 19.92
C LEU A 48 0.98 -13.92 20.45
N PRO A 49 0.03 -14.13 21.39
CA PRO A 49 -0.35 -15.48 21.82
C PRO A 49 -0.77 -16.36 20.64
N ALA A 50 -0.24 -17.58 20.56
CA ALA A 50 -0.51 -18.50 19.45
C ALA A 50 -1.97 -18.98 19.39
N ASP A 51 -2.69 -18.88 20.51
CA ASP A 51 -4.11 -19.21 20.66
C ASP A 51 -5.03 -17.99 20.56
N LEU A 52 -4.50 -16.82 20.21
CA LEU A 52 -5.29 -15.61 20.00
C LEU A 52 -6.37 -15.87 18.95
N THR A 53 -7.60 -15.48 19.27
CA THR A 53 -8.76 -15.74 18.43
C THR A 53 -9.77 -14.61 18.53
N THR A 54 -10.73 -14.61 17.62
CA THR A 54 -11.83 -13.65 17.55
C THR A 54 -13.12 -14.34 17.13
N ASN A 55 -14.26 -13.76 17.50
CA ASN A 55 -15.60 -14.29 17.23
C ASN A 55 -15.99 -14.18 15.73
N GLY A 56 -15.40 -13.23 15.00
CA GLY A 56 -15.58 -12.98 13.57
C GLY A 56 -14.24 -12.71 12.88
N GLU A 57 -14.16 -12.69 11.54
CA GLU A 57 -12.91 -12.39 10.81
C GLU A 57 -11.68 -13.25 11.17
N ARG A 58 -11.90 -14.49 11.61
CA ARG A 58 -10.83 -15.45 11.96
C ARG A 58 -9.81 -15.63 10.82
N GLY A 59 -10.27 -15.64 9.57
CA GLY A 59 -9.38 -15.74 8.40
C GLY A 59 -8.47 -14.51 8.25
N SER A 60 -8.96 -13.31 8.54
CA SER A 60 -8.13 -12.09 8.53
C SER A 60 -7.11 -12.10 9.67
N LEU A 61 -7.50 -12.55 10.87
CA LEU A 61 -6.56 -12.70 11.98
C LEU A 61 -5.48 -13.75 11.66
N GLU A 62 -5.86 -14.91 11.11
CA GLU A 62 -4.90 -15.94 10.69
C GLU A 62 -3.94 -15.42 9.61
N HIS A 63 -4.46 -14.67 8.63
CA HIS A 63 -3.63 -14.05 7.60
C HIS A 63 -2.67 -13.03 8.20
N PHE A 64 -3.15 -12.18 9.11
CA PHE A 64 -2.33 -11.21 9.84
C PHE A 64 -1.21 -11.90 10.62
N MET A 65 -1.55 -12.92 11.44
CA MET A 65 -0.59 -13.67 12.25
C MET A 65 0.42 -14.46 11.41
N ARG A 66 0.10 -14.78 10.15
CA ARG A 66 1.04 -15.40 9.22
C ARG A 66 2.15 -14.43 8.77
N GLY A 67 1.93 -13.12 8.77
CA GLY A 67 2.86 -12.10 8.25
C GLY A 67 3.39 -12.44 6.84
N ASP A 68 4.69 -12.25 6.61
CA ASP A 68 5.41 -12.60 5.36
C ASP A 68 5.49 -14.11 5.01
N GLY A 69 4.88 -15.00 5.82
CA GLY A 69 4.93 -16.45 5.62
C GLY A 69 6.22 -17.17 6.04
N SER A 70 7.24 -16.45 6.49
CA SER A 70 8.46 -17.06 7.07
C SER A 70 8.16 -17.81 8.38
N PRO A 71 8.91 -18.90 8.67
CA PRO A 71 8.70 -19.69 9.87
C PRO A 71 9.21 -18.98 11.13
N GLY A 72 8.60 -19.28 12.27
CA GLY A 72 9.01 -18.78 13.59
C GLY A 72 8.07 -17.69 14.13
N PRO A 73 8.23 -17.34 15.42
CA PRO A 73 7.42 -16.30 16.04
C PRO A 73 7.78 -14.92 15.46
N LYS A 74 6.76 -14.09 15.27
CA LYS A 74 6.92 -12.72 14.76
C LYS A 74 6.43 -11.74 15.79
N THR A 75 7.16 -10.66 15.98
CA THR A 75 6.73 -9.56 16.82
C THR A 75 5.48 -8.92 16.21
N LEU A 76 4.61 -8.35 17.05
CA LEU A 76 3.45 -7.61 16.57
C LEU A 76 3.85 -6.45 15.63
N ARG A 77 5.02 -5.84 15.85
CA ARG A 77 5.62 -4.85 14.95
C ARG A 77 5.91 -5.42 13.56
N GLN A 78 6.52 -6.60 13.47
CA GLN A 78 6.72 -7.29 12.19
C GLN A 78 5.38 -7.54 11.50
N LEU A 79 4.40 -8.09 12.22
CA LEU A 79 3.08 -8.40 11.67
C LEU A 79 2.38 -7.14 11.13
N ALA A 80 2.50 -6.01 11.83
CA ALA A 80 1.93 -4.73 11.39
C ALA A 80 2.60 -4.20 10.11
N ILE A 81 3.91 -4.36 9.96
CA ILE A 81 4.64 -3.97 8.75
C ILE A 81 4.24 -4.88 7.59
N ASP A 82 4.21 -6.19 7.79
CA ASP A 82 3.82 -7.17 6.78
C ASP A 82 2.37 -6.96 6.32
N TRP A 83 1.47 -6.67 7.26
CA TRP A 83 0.07 -6.36 6.98
C TRP A 83 -0.12 -5.14 6.09
N ALA A 84 0.78 -4.17 6.17
CA ALA A 84 0.71 -2.97 5.35
C ALA A 84 1.20 -3.21 3.90
N THR A 85 1.96 -4.27 3.68
CA THR A 85 2.54 -4.64 2.40
C THR A 85 1.61 -5.60 1.66
N THR A 86 0.49 -5.08 1.15
CA THR A 86 -0.47 -5.86 0.38
C THR A 86 -0.42 -5.52 -1.11
N GLY A 87 -0.42 -6.55 -1.96
CA GLY A 87 -0.46 -6.38 -3.42
C GLY A 87 0.90 -6.09 -4.05
N ILE A 88 0.88 -5.47 -5.22
CA ILE A 88 2.11 -5.17 -5.97
C ILE A 88 2.72 -3.88 -5.44
N GLU A 89 3.97 -3.96 -5.02
CA GLU A 89 4.74 -2.80 -4.61
C GLU A 89 5.25 -2.03 -5.82
N PHE A 90 4.77 -0.79 -5.96
CA PHE A 90 5.25 0.16 -6.95
C PHE A 90 6.16 1.19 -6.29
N VAL A 91 7.45 0.87 -6.20
CA VAL A 91 8.47 1.70 -5.55
C VAL A 91 9.67 1.83 -6.49
N GLY A 92 10.02 3.06 -6.85
CA GLY A 92 11.18 3.31 -7.72
C GLY A 92 11.18 4.67 -8.39
N THR A 93 11.84 4.78 -9.55
CA THR A 93 11.74 6.01 -10.37
C THR A 93 10.37 6.11 -11.05
N PRO A 94 9.91 7.31 -11.46
CA PRO A 94 8.66 7.47 -12.20
C PRO A 94 8.57 6.57 -13.43
N GLU A 95 9.66 6.44 -14.19
CA GLU A 95 9.74 5.62 -15.40
C GLU A 95 9.61 4.13 -15.08
N THR A 96 10.33 3.66 -14.05
CA THR A 96 10.27 2.26 -13.59
C THR A 96 8.86 1.92 -13.12
N VAL A 97 8.27 2.78 -12.29
CA VAL A 97 6.94 2.56 -11.73
C VAL A 97 5.87 2.61 -12.82
N ALA A 98 5.92 3.55 -13.76
CA ALA A 98 4.97 3.61 -14.86
C ALA A 98 5.00 2.34 -15.72
N ARG A 99 6.19 1.82 -16.03
CA ARG A 99 6.35 0.55 -16.74
C ARG A 99 5.80 -0.62 -15.95
N GLN A 100 6.11 -0.74 -14.65
CA GLN A 100 5.59 -1.80 -13.78
C GLN A 100 4.07 -1.77 -13.68
N MET A 101 3.46 -0.58 -13.60
CA MET A 101 2.00 -0.44 -13.59
C MET A 101 1.38 -0.88 -14.92
N GLY A 102 2.03 -0.58 -16.05
CA GLY A 102 1.62 -1.09 -17.37
C GLY A 102 1.70 -2.62 -17.45
N GLU A 103 2.85 -3.20 -17.08
CA GLU A 103 3.06 -4.66 -17.04
C GLU A 103 2.03 -5.36 -16.15
N ALA A 104 1.75 -4.80 -14.97
CA ALA A 104 0.75 -5.33 -14.05
C ALA A 104 -0.66 -5.31 -14.66
N MET A 105 -1.02 -4.23 -15.37
CA MET A 105 -2.32 -4.12 -16.03
C MET A 105 -2.46 -5.11 -17.19
N GLU A 106 -1.40 -5.29 -17.98
CA GLU A 106 -1.40 -6.26 -19.09
C GLU A 106 -1.58 -7.70 -18.61
N GLU A 107 -0.95 -8.07 -17.49
CA GLU A 107 -1.01 -9.43 -16.93
C GLU A 107 -2.30 -9.70 -16.16
N ILE A 108 -2.75 -8.74 -15.33
CA ILE A 108 -3.85 -8.95 -14.36
C ILE A 108 -5.19 -8.48 -14.94
N GLY A 109 -5.16 -7.55 -15.89
CA GLY A 109 -6.32 -6.83 -16.39
C GLY A 109 -6.85 -5.76 -15.42
N GLY A 110 -7.96 -5.15 -15.81
CA GLY A 110 -8.61 -4.06 -15.08
C GLY A 110 -8.57 -2.73 -15.84
N ASP A 111 -9.25 -1.72 -15.28
CA ASP A 111 -9.46 -0.42 -15.95
C ASP A 111 -8.78 0.74 -15.20
N GLY A 112 -8.02 0.44 -14.14
CA GLY A 112 -7.33 1.46 -13.36
C GLY A 112 -6.83 0.98 -12.00
N PHE A 113 -6.19 1.90 -11.28
CA PHE A 113 -5.64 1.65 -9.95
C PHE A 113 -6.31 2.55 -8.91
N LEU A 114 -6.60 1.97 -7.74
CA LEU A 114 -6.85 2.76 -6.54
C LEU A 114 -5.50 3.17 -5.94
N ILE A 115 -5.17 4.47 -6.02
CA ILE A 115 -3.90 4.98 -5.49
C ILE A 115 -4.08 5.35 -4.02
N MET A 116 -3.32 4.68 -3.16
CA MET A 116 -3.27 4.96 -1.72
C MET A 116 -1.83 5.26 -1.29
N LYS A 117 -1.67 6.30 -0.46
CA LYS A 117 -0.38 6.60 0.17
C LYS A 117 -0.14 5.62 1.33
N PRO A 118 1.06 5.02 1.45
CA PRO A 118 1.46 4.29 2.66
C PRO A 118 1.29 5.18 3.90
N GLY A 119 0.55 4.66 4.90
CA GLY A 119 0.29 5.38 6.16
C GLY A 119 -1.00 6.22 6.18
N TRP A 120 -1.81 6.16 5.10
CA TRP A 120 -3.17 6.73 5.02
C TRP A 120 -3.23 8.25 5.29
N ASP A 121 -2.12 8.95 5.09
CA ASP A 121 -1.90 10.37 5.37
C ASP A 121 -1.70 11.15 4.06
N LEU A 122 -2.72 11.10 3.19
CA LEU A 122 -2.70 11.80 1.92
C LEU A 122 -2.40 13.29 2.13
N ASN A 123 -1.39 13.79 1.43
CA ASN A 123 -0.97 15.18 1.53
C ASN A 123 -0.60 15.73 0.14
N ARG A 124 -0.45 17.06 0.06
CA ARG A 124 -0.16 17.76 -1.21
C ARG A 124 1.14 17.27 -1.85
N ASN A 125 2.18 16.98 -1.07
CA ASN A 125 3.46 16.55 -1.61
C ASN A 125 3.35 15.17 -2.26
N TYR A 126 2.61 14.25 -1.64
CA TYR A 126 2.32 12.96 -2.25
C TYR A 126 1.51 13.11 -3.54
N ILE A 127 0.45 13.92 -3.53
CA ILE A 127 -0.34 14.19 -4.73
C ILE A 127 0.57 14.72 -5.86
N ALA A 128 1.43 15.69 -5.56
CA ALA A 128 2.40 16.24 -6.51
C ALA A 128 3.39 15.18 -7.02
N SER A 129 3.90 14.27 -6.17
CA SER A 129 4.77 13.18 -6.64
C SER A 129 4.07 12.27 -7.66
N ILE A 130 2.76 12.09 -7.54
CA ILE A 130 1.99 11.31 -8.50
C ILE A 130 1.70 12.16 -9.75
N THR A 131 1.13 13.36 -9.60
CA THR A 131 0.66 14.17 -10.72
C THR A 131 1.78 14.79 -11.54
N ASP A 132 2.87 15.19 -10.90
CA ASP A 132 3.93 15.98 -11.53
C ASP A 132 5.13 15.10 -11.92
N SER A 133 5.21 13.87 -11.40
CA SER A 133 6.30 12.94 -11.72
C SER A 133 5.80 11.65 -12.38
N LEU A 134 4.88 10.90 -11.76
CA LEU A 134 4.44 9.61 -12.30
C LEU A 134 3.49 9.74 -13.50
N VAL A 135 2.51 10.64 -13.44
CA VAL A 135 1.50 10.82 -14.51
C VAL A 135 2.12 11.17 -15.87
N PRO A 136 3.12 12.07 -15.98
CA PRO A 136 3.81 12.33 -17.25
C PRO A 136 4.42 11.07 -17.89
N GLU A 137 5.00 10.17 -17.09
CA GLU A 137 5.56 8.91 -17.59
C GLU A 137 4.47 7.93 -18.02
N LEU A 138 3.37 7.84 -17.28
CA LEU A 138 2.19 7.07 -17.69
C LEU A 138 1.62 7.59 -19.02
N GLN A 139 1.54 8.91 -19.20
CA GLN A 139 1.10 9.55 -20.45
C GLN A 139 2.06 9.27 -21.60
N ARG A 140 3.38 9.33 -21.37
CA ARG A 140 4.40 9.02 -22.37
C ARG A 140 4.28 7.58 -22.88
N LEU A 141 3.87 6.66 -22.02
CA LEU A 141 3.60 5.26 -22.36
C LEU A 141 2.19 5.02 -22.91
N GLY A 142 1.33 6.04 -23.00
CA GLY A 142 -0.05 5.89 -23.45
C GLY A 142 -0.96 5.18 -22.44
N LEU A 143 -0.54 5.05 -21.18
CA LEU A 143 -1.24 4.32 -20.12
C LEU A 143 -2.28 5.18 -19.38
N THR A 144 -2.33 6.48 -19.67
CA THR A 144 -3.37 7.36 -19.13
C THR A 144 -3.64 8.55 -20.05
N ARG A 145 -4.82 9.15 -19.89
CA ARG A 145 -5.27 10.29 -20.70
C ARG A 145 -4.40 11.53 -20.50
N THR A 146 -4.25 12.32 -21.56
CA THR A 146 -3.58 13.64 -21.55
C THR A 146 -4.55 14.80 -21.35
N GLU A 147 -5.83 14.58 -21.66
CA GLU A 147 -6.91 15.56 -21.51
C GLU A 147 -8.22 14.86 -21.16
N TYR A 148 -9.19 15.61 -20.63
CA TYR A 148 -10.55 15.13 -20.41
C TYR A 148 -11.42 15.52 -21.60
N THR A 149 -12.14 14.55 -22.17
CA THR A 149 -13.02 14.80 -23.33
C THR A 149 -14.50 14.87 -22.96
N GLY A 150 -14.87 14.23 -21.85
CA GLY A 150 -16.20 14.30 -21.25
C GLY A 150 -16.35 15.40 -20.19
N SER A 151 -17.60 15.68 -19.82
CA SER A 151 -17.96 16.65 -18.78
C SER A 151 -18.44 15.98 -17.48
N THR A 152 -18.72 14.68 -17.53
CA THR A 152 -19.20 13.91 -16.38
C THR A 152 -18.25 12.79 -16.00
N LEU A 153 -18.24 12.42 -14.72
CA LEU A 153 -17.47 11.28 -14.22
C LEU A 153 -17.78 9.99 -14.99
N ARG A 154 -19.04 9.76 -15.36
CA ARG A 154 -19.46 8.58 -16.11
C ARG A 154 -18.80 8.51 -17.48
N GLU A 155 -18.65 9.64 -18.16
CA GLU A 155 -17.98 9.70 -19.47
C GLU A 155 -16.49 9.40 -19.29
N THR A 156 -15.83 10.07 -18.34
CA THR A 156 -14.40 9.88 -18.04
C THR A 156 -14.03 8.43 -17.71
N LEU A 157 -14.89 7.73 -16.96
CA LEU A 157 -14.65 6.33 -16.57
C LEU A 157 -14.88 5.32 -17.70
N ARG A 158 -15.40 5.74 -18.86
CA ARG A 158 -15.68 4.88 -20.02
C ARG A 158 -14.74 5.12 -21.21
N GLU A 159 -13.72 5.96 -21.02
CA GLU A 159 -12.74 6.29 -22.06
C GLU A 159 -11.68 5.19 -22.29
N PHE A 160 -11.64 4.17 -21.43
CA PHE A 160 -10.68 3.05 -21.46
C PHE A 160 -11.43 1.72 -21.53
#